data_AF-A0A7N5P521-F1
#
_entry.id   AF-A0A7N5P521-F1
#
_cell.length_a   1.000
_cell.length_b   1.000
_cell.length_c   1.000
_cell.angle_alpha   90.00
_cell.angle_beta   90.00
_cell.angle_gamma   90.00
#
_symmetry.space_group_name_H-M   'P 1'
#
loop_
_entity.id
_entity.type
_entity.pdbx_description
1 polymer ?
#
loop_
_entity_poly.entity_id
_entity_poly.type
_entity_poly.pdbx_seq_one_letter_code
_entity_poly.pdbx_strand_id
1 'polypeptide(L)'
;VAQVSPPAAGERHAGTEGGPIRRNPAGNVARPMVQRLPEPQDVAQCLEVGLFDTPPFYSNSTNSFRNTVEGYSDPTGKYDPAIRSLHNLAHLFLNGTGGQTHLSPNDPIFVLLHTFTDAVFDEWLRRYNADVTTFPLENAPIGHNRQYNMVPFWPPVTNIEMFVTAPDNLGYTYEVQWPSRNLSITEIVTIAVVATLLLVAVIFAAASCLIRARSNMDEANQPLLTDQYQHYDEDYEKMQNPNQSMV
;
A
#
# COMPACT_ATOMS: atom_id res chain seq x y z
N VAL A 1 -14.16 42.17 1.82
CA VAL A 1 -14.21 40.98 0.94
C VAL A 1 -14.47 41.48 -0.47
N ALA A 2 -13.44 41.55 -1.33
CA ALA A 2 -13.68 41.74 -2.77
C ALA A 2 -13.66 40.34 -3.37
N GLN A 3 -14.79 39.65 -3.25
CA GLN A 3 -15.03 38.43 -4.02
C GLN A 3 -15.39 38.89 -5.43
N VAL A 4 -14.65 38.41 -6.42
CA VAL A 4 -15.15 38.43 -7.79
C VAL A 4 -16.38 37.53 -7.74
N SER A 5 -17.57 38.12 -7.88
CA SER A 5 -18.79 37.35 -7.94
C SER A 5 -18.67 36.32 -9.07
N PRO A 6 -19.10 35.06 -8.87
CA PRO A 6 -19.17 34.12 -9.97
C PRO A 6 -20.04 34.73 -11.09
N PRO A 7 -19.71 34.48 -12.37
CA PRO A 7 -20.51 34.98 -13.48
C PRO A 7 -21.95 34.47 -13.37
N ALA A 8 -22.91 35.27 -13.87
CA ALA A 8 -24.31 34.88 -13.87
C ALA A 8 -24.52 33.57 -14.65
N ALA A 9 -25.56 32.82 -14.32
CA ALA A 9 -25.88 31.58 -15.04
C ALA A 9 -26.03 31.87 -16.55
N GLY A 10 -25.17 31.26 -17.37
CA GLY A 10 -25.12 31.48 -18.82
C GLY A 10 -23.97 32.38 -19.30
N GLU A 11 -23.26 33.06 -18.40
CA GLU A 11 -22.08 33.86 -18.69
C GLU A 11 -20.79 33.08 -18.38
N ARG A 12 -19.78 33.24 -19.23
CA ARG A 12 -18.43 32.68 -19.00
C ARG A 12 -17.51 33.77 -18.48
N HIS A 13 -16.49 33.38 -17.72
CA HIS A 13 -15.44 34.33 -17.32
C HIS A 13 -14.84 35.01 -18.56
N ALA A 14 -14.99 36.33 -18.63
CA ALA A 14 -14.33 37.16 -19.62
C ALA A 14 -12.84 37.26 -19.30
N GLY A 15 -11.98 37.39 -20.31
CA GLY A 15 -10.51 37.50 -20.15
C GLY A 15 -10.02 38.79 -19.48
N THR A 16 -10.88 39.50 -18.75
CA THR A 16 -10.53 40.71 -18.00
C THR A 16 -10.11 40.32 -16.59
N GLU A 17 -8.93 40.77 -16.16
CA GLU A 17 -8.42 40.49 -14.83
C GLU A 17 -9.27 41.14 -13.72
N GLY A 18 -9.41 40.43 -12.60
CA GLY A 18 -10.15 40.88 -11.42
C GLY A 18 -9.26 41.54 -10.36
N GLY A 19 -9.67 41.45 -9.09
CA GLY A 19 -8.88 41.94 -7.96
C GLY A 19 -7.59 41.12 -7.71
N PRO A 20 -6.69 41.60 -6.83
CA PRO A 20 -5.41 40.94 -6.57
C PRO A 20 -5.58 39.61 -5.81
N ILE A 21 -4.57 38.75 -5.91
CA ILE A 21 -4.45 37.52 -5.13
C ILE A 21 -4.54 37.83 -3.63
N ARG A 22 -5.34 37.05 -2.91
CA ARG A 22 -5.43 37.06 -1.45
C ARG A 22 -4.79 35.78 -0.91
N ARG A 23 -3.92 35.92 0.08
CA ARG A 23 -3.28 34.78 0.75
C ARG A 23 -3.03 35.13 2.20
N ASN A 24 -3.38 34.23 3.11
CA ASN A 24 -3.14 34.40 4.54
C ASN A 24 -2.87 33.04 5.20
N PRO A 25 -1.70 32.43 4.93
CA PRO A 25 -1.38 31.07 5.38
C PRO A 25 -1.60 30.89 6.88
N ALA A 26 -2.20 29.77 7.29
CA ALA A 26 -2.60 29.49 8.68
C ALA A 26 -3.60 30.49 9.31
N GLY A 27 -4.10 31.47 8.56
CA GLY A 27 -4.88 32.58 9.11
C GLY A 27 -6.37 32.27 9.36
N ASN A 28 -6.84 31.05 9.12
CA ASN A 28 -8.24 30.68 9.32
C ASN A 28 -8.54 30.32 10.78
N VAL A 29 -8.62 31.34 11.64
CA VAL A 29 -8.88 31.18 13.07
C VAL A 29 -10.25 30.56 13.39
N ALA A 30 -11.20 30.65 12.47
CA ALA A 30 -12.52 30.03 12.61
C ALA A 30 -12.50 28.51 12.40
N ARG A 31 -11.43 27.97 11.80
CA ARG A 31 -11.28 26.55 11.51
C ARG A 31 -9.85 26.08 11.86
N PRO A 32 -9.54 25.83 13.14
CA PRO A 32 -8.17 25.51 13.58
C PRO A 32 -7.54 24.29 12.88
N MET A 33 -8.35 23.32 12.47
CA MET A 33 -7.91 22.12 11.73
C MET A 33 -7.21 22.43 10.40
N VAL A 34 -7.42 23.60 9.79
CA VAL A 34 -6.76 24.00 8.54
C VAL A 34 -5.62 25.00 8.75
N GLN A 35 -5.16 25.20 9.99
CA GLN A 35 -4.07 26.13 10.29
C GLN A 35 -2.68 25.47 10.26
N ARG A 36 -2.62 24.17 9.98
CA ARG A 36 -1.37 23.42 9.79
C ARG A 36 -1.44 22.63 8.49
N LEU A 37 -0.28 22.45 7.87
CA LEU A 37 -0.13 21.60 6.70
C LEU A 37 -0.18 20.11 7.10
N PRO A 38 -0.37 19.21 6.12
CA PRO A 38 -0.24 17.77 6.35
C PRO A 38 1.14 17.39 6.90
N GLU A 39 1.20 16.33 7.68
CA GLU A 39 2.45 15.76 8.18
C GLU A 39 3.06 14.78 7.16
N PRO A 40 4.38 14.53 7.17
CA PRO A 40 5.00 13.57 6.26
C PRO A 40 4.39 12.16 6.34
N GLN A 41 3.95 11.75 7.53
CA GLN A 41 3.30 10.46 7.75
C GLN A 41 1.95 10.35 7.04
N ASP A 42 1.26 11.47 6.80
CA ASP A 42 0.00 11.46 6.06
C ASP A 42 0.21 10.96 4.62
N VAL A 43 1.33 11.36 4.00
CA VAL A 43 1.72 10.90 2.66
C VAL A 43 2.09 9.41 2.71
N ALA A 44 2.87 8.98 3.70
CA ALA A 44 3.23 7.56 3.86
C ALA A 44 1.99 6.67 3.98
N GLN A 45 1.02 7.05 4.82
CA GLN A 45 -0.22 6.30 5.04
C GLN A 45 -1.12 6.29 3.81
N CYS A 46 -1.26 7.43 3.13
CA CYS A 46 -2.06 7.52 1.90
C CYS A 46 -1.55 6.57 0.81
N LEU A 47 -0.21 6.45 0.67
CA LEU A 47 0.43 5.55 -0.28
C LEU A 47 0.28 4.05 0.06
N GLU A 48 -0.36 3.70 1.18
CA GLU A 48 -0.73 2.32 1.53
C GLU A 48 -2.17 1.95 1.12
N VAL A 49 -2.98 2.94 0.72
CA VAL A 49 -4.33 2.69 0.21
C VAL A 49 -4.24 2.14 -1.21
N GLY A 50 -4.43 0.82 -1.34
CA GLY A 50 -4.14 0.13 -2.60
C GLY A 50 -5.21 0.16 -3.69
N LEU A 51 -6.44 0.60 -3.38
CA LEU A 51 -7.49 0.78 -4.39
C LEU A 51 -7.48 2.23 -4.87
N PHE A 52 -7.41 2.45 -6.19
CA PHE A 52 -7.41 3.79 -6.76
C PHE A 52 -8.66 4.56 -6.32
N ASP A 53 -9.83 3.96 -6.51
CA ASP A 53 -11.09 4.52 -6.02
C ASP A 53 -12.05 3.42 -5.58
N THR A 54 -13.13 3.83 -4.89
CA THR A 54 -14.17 2.93 -4.39
C THR A 54 -15.55 3.56 -4.58
N PRO A 55 -16.62 2.77 -4.78
CA PRO A 55 -17.97 3.29 -4.79
C PRO A 55 -18.26 4.13 -3.53
N PRO A 56 -18.98 5.27 -3.66
CA PRO A 56 -19.72 5.73 -4.84
C PRO A 56 -18.90 6.61 -5.80
N PHE A 57 -17.57 6.50 -5.78
CA PHE A 57 -16.63 7.27 -6.63
C PHE A 57 -16.79 8.79 -6.46
N TYR A 58 -16.94 9.22 -5.20
CA TYR A 58 -17.23 10.60 -4.84
C TYR A 58 -16.42 11.04 -3.61
N SER A 59 -16.66 12.26 -3.13
CA SER A 59 -15.97 12.85 -1.98
C SER A 59 -16.24 12.14 -0.65
N ASN A 60 -17.16 11.16 -0.61
CA ASN A 60 -17.46 10.32 0.54
C ASN A 60 -17.02 8.86 0.38
N SER A 61 -16.19 8.55 -0.62
CA SER A 61 -15.59 7.22 -0.80
C SER A 61 -14.61 6.89 0.33
N THR A 62 -14.70 5.68 0.87
CA THR A 62 -13.78 5.17 1.90
C THR A 62 -12.85 4.12 1.31
N ASN A 63 -11.64 3.99 1.83
CA ASN A 63 -10.59 3.11 1.32
C ASN A 63 -10.27 3.36 -0.17
N SER A 64 -10.34 4.64 -0.58
CA SER A 64 -10.08 5.14 -1.93
C SER A 64 -8.84 6.02 -1.89
N PHE A 65 -7.77 5.62 -2.60
CA PHE A 65 -6.55 6.42 -2.69
C PHE A 65 -6.84 7.82 -3.23
N ARG A 66 -7.63 7.90 -4.31
CA ARG A 66 -8.06 9.16 -4.93
C ARG A 66 -8.72 10.07 -3.89
N ASN A 67 -9.67 9.55 -3.10
CA ASN A 67 -10.37 10.36 -2.10
C ASN A 67 -9.49 10.73 -0.89
N THR A 68 -8.52 9.88 -0.55
CA THR A 68 -7.53 10.15 0.51
C THR A 68 -6.55 11.23 0.09
N VAL A 69 -5.89 11.09 -1.06
CA VAL A 69 -4.90 12.07 -1.54
C VAL A 69 -5.55 13.41 -1.87
N GLU A 70 -6.77 13.41 -2.43
CA GLU A 70 -7.58 14.61 -2.66
C GLU A 70 -7.91 15.32 -1.33
N GLY A 71 -8.06 14.55 -0.25
CA GLY A 71 -8.10 15.06 1.11
C GLY A 71 -9.51 15.15 1.70
N TYR A 72 -10.43 14.30 1.28
CA TYR A 72 -11.76 14.15 1.89
C TYR A 72 -11.81 13.02 2.93
N SER A 73 -10.92 12.03 2.81
CA SER A 73 -10.70 11.00 3.83
C SER A 73 -9.50 11.36 4.70
N ASP A 74 -9.40 10.74 5.88
CA ASP A 74 -8.14 10.75 6.62
C ASP A 74 -7.04 9.97 5.86
N PRO A 75 -5.76 10.16 6.21
CA PRO A 75 -4.64 9.52 5.52
C PRO A 75 -4.67 7.99 5.50
N THR A 76 -5.49 7.34 6.33
CA THR A 76 -5.63 5.88 6.38
C THR A 76 -6.64 5.33 5.37
N GLY A 77 -7.39 6.19 4.68
CA GLY A 77 -8.47 5.77 3.77
C GLY A 77 -9.86 6.03 4.31
N LYS A 78 -10.01 6.28 5.62
CA LYS A 78 -11.33 6.36 6.24
C LYS A 78 -11.97 7.72 5.98
N TYR A 79 -13.17 7.71 5.40
CA TYR A 79 -13.94 8.92 5.19
C TYR A 79 -14.49 9.48 6.51
N ASP A 80 -14.36 10.79 6.69
CA ASP A 80 -15.02 11.57 7.73
C ASP A 80 -15.40 12.96 7.17
N PRO A 81 -16.68 13.37 7.18
CA PRO A 81 -17.11 14.65 6.63
C PRO A 81 -16.42 15.87 7.26
N ALA A 82 -15.92 15.76 8.50
CA ALA A 82 -15.26 16.83 9.22
C ALA A 82 -13.78 16.99 8.83
N ILE A 83 -13.15 15.96 8.25
CA ILE A 83 -11.72 15.94 7.97
C ILE A 83 -11.41 16.60 6.64
N ARG A 84 -10.33 17.39 6.63
CA ARG A 84 -9.65 17.82 5.41
C ARG A 84 -8.17 17.51 5.60
N SER A 85 -7.60 16.72 4.71
CA SER A 85 -6.22 16.25 4.76
C SER A 85 -5.50 16.60 3.44
N LEU A 86 -4.20 16.31 3.35
CA LEU A 86 -3.41 16.32 2.11
C LEU A 86 -3.72 17.51 1.17
N HIS A 87 -4.16 17.26 -0.07
CA HIS A 87 -4.41 18.29 -1.08
C HIS A 87 -5.42 19.35 -0.62
N ASN A 88 -6.59 18.93 -0.14
CA ASN A 88 -7.62 19.87 0.35
C ASN A 88 -7.13 20.70 1.54
N LEU A 89 -6.38 20.10 2.46
CA LEU A 89 -5.79 20.80 3.60
C LEU A 89 -4.78 21.86 3.13
N ALA A 90 -3.92 21.53 2.17
CA ALA A 90 -2.95 22.47 1.60
C ALA A 90 -3.64 23.67 0.94
N HIS A 91 -4.73 23.45 0.20
CA HIS A 91 -5.55 24.54 -0.35
C HIS A 91 -6.16 25.43 0.74
N LEU A 92 -6.80 24.81 1.75
CA LEU A 92 -7.49 25.54 2.82
C LEU A 92 -6.52 26.28 3.74
N PHE A 93 -5.31 25.75 3.93
CA PHE A 93 -4.23 26.38 4.69
C PHE A 93 -3.89 27.78 4.17
N LEU A 94 -3.97 28.01 2.85
CA LEU A 94 -3.67 29.30 2.24
C LEU A 94 -4.68 30.40 2.60
N ASN A 95 -5.89 30.03 3.03
CA ASN A 95 -6.95 30.94 3.51
C ASN A 95 -7.11 32.20 2.64
N GLY A 96 -7.39 31.99 1.36
CA GLY A 96 -7.41 33.06 0.36
C GLY A 96 -7.86 32.58 -1.02
N THR A 97 -7.32 33.18 -2.06
CA THR A 97 -7.54 32.82 -3.47
C THR A 97 -7.23 31.35 -3.72
N GLY A 98 -6.08 30.86 -3.23
CA GLY A 98 -5.67 29.46 -3.36
C GLY A 98 -6.59 28.43 -2.67
N GLY A 99 -7.48 28.86 -1.77
CA GLY A 99 -8.41 27.97 -1.05
C GLY A 99 -9.83 27.92 -1.63
N GLN A 100 -10.06 28.54 -2.79
CA GLN A 100 -11.38 28.60 -3.45
C GLN A 100 -11.31 27.87 -4.80
N THR A 101 -12.03 26.77 -4.97
CA THR A 101 -11.95 25.90 -6.17
C THR A 101 -12.06 26.64 -7.51
N HIS A 102 -12.88 27.69 -7.60
CA HIS A 102 -13.05 28.48 -8.83
C HIS A 102 -11.97 29.54 -9.08
N LEU A 103 -11.10 29.81 -8.10
CA LEU A 103 -10.06 30.84 -8.19
C LEU A 103 -8.66 30.29 -7.90
N SER A 104 -8.53 29.08 -7.36
CA SER A 104 -7.26 28.58 -6.81
C SER A 104 -6.10 28.62 -7.80
N PRO A 105 -6.28 28.39 -9.12
CA PRO A 105 -5.16 28.52 -10.08
C PRO A 105 -4.64 29.95 -10.29
N ASN A 106 -5.37 30.99 -9.85
CA ASN A 106 -4.84 32.37 -9.87
C ASN A 106 -3.70 32.57 -8.87
N ASP A 107 -3.63 31.74 -7.83
CA ASP A 107 -2.50 31.71 -6.91
C ASP A 107 -1.42 30.75 -7.45
N PRO A 108 -0.19 31.20 -7.78
CA PRO A 108 0.82 30.33 -8.40
C PRO A 108 1.31 29.19 -7.49
N ILE A 109 1.01 29.21 -6.19
CA ILE A 109 1.23 28.04 -5.31
C ILE A 109 0.46 26.82 -5.83
N PHE A 110 -0.66 27.02 -6.53
CA PHE A 110 -1.44 25.97 -7.17
C PHE A 110 -0.59 25.02 -8.01
N VAL A 111 0.33 25.55 -8.81
CA VAL A 111 1.21 24.74 -9.66
C VAL A 111 2.09 23.83 -8.81
N LEU A 112 2.76 24.39 -7.81
CA LEU A 112 3.67 23.63 -6.94
C LEU A 112 2.91 22.59 -6.10
N LEU A 113 1.73 22.98 -5.59
CA LEU A 113 0.84 22.10 -4.84
C LEU A 113 0.43 20.90 -5.69
N HIS A 114 -0.05 21.12 -6.91
CA HIS A 114 -0.49 20.04 -7.79
C HIS A 114 0.66 19.22 -8.37
N THR A 115 1.85 19.78 -8.58
CA THR A 115 3.02 18.95 -8.96
C THR A 115 3.41 17.99 -7.85
N PHE A 116 3.26 18.36 -6.57
CA PHE A 116 3.51 17.45 -5.46
C PHE A 116 2.39 16.41 -5.33
N THR A 117 1.13 16.79 -5.54
CA THR A 117 0.01 15.84 -5.60
C THR A 117 0.19 14.83 -6.74
N ASP A 118 0.63 15.27 -7.91
CA ASP A 118 0.93 14.39 -9.05
C ASP A 118 2.11 13.46 -8.76
N ALA A 119 3.16 13.93 -8.08
CA ALA A 119 4.24 13.06 -7.64
C ALA A 119 3.75 11.92 -6.71
N VAL A 120 2.82 12.21 -5.80
CA VAL A 120 2.21 11.19 -4.93
C VAL A 120 1.38 10.21 -5.77
N PHE A 121 0.68 10.69 -6.79
CA PHE A 121 -0.07 9.83 -7.72
C PHE A 121 0.85 8.95 -8.57
N ASP A 122 1.93 9.49 -9.13
CA ASP A 122 2.91 8.72 -9.93
C ASP A 122 3.60 7.64 -9.08
N GLU A 123 3.94 7.94 -7.83
CA GLU A 123 4.45 6.92 -6.90
C GLU A 123 3.40 5.84 -6.61
N TRP A 124 2.13 6.20 -6.45
CA TRP A 124 1.05 5.23 -6.29
C TRP A 124 0.91 4.34 -7.54
N LEU A 125 0.92 4.92 -8.73
CA LEU A 125 0.90 4.19 -10.00
C LEU A 125 2.07 3.20 -10.06
N ARG A 126 3.26 3.62 -9.68
CA ARG A 126 4.45 2.76 -9.63
C ARG A 126 4.33 1.62 -8.61
N ARG A 127 3.83 1.90 -7.40
CA ARG A 127 3.67 0.90 -6.31
C ARG A 127 2.62 -0.16 -6.64
N TYR A 128 1.53 0.24 -7.28
CA TYR A 128 0.38 -0.61 -7.57
C TYR A 128 0.28 -0.99 -9.05
N ASN A 129 1.39 -0.88 -9.79
CA ASN A 129 1.50 -1.30 -11.19
C ASN A 129 0.40 -0.71 -12.11
N ALA A 130 0.06 0.56 -11.89
CA ALA A 130 -1.00 1.29 -12.56
C ALA A 130 -2.31 0.49 -12.65
N ASP A 131 -2.72 -0.16 -11.55
CA ASP A 131 -3.95 -0.94 -11.51
C ASP A 131 -5.19 -0.06 -11.72
N VAL A 132 -5.68 -0.11 -12.96
CA VAL A 132 -6.83 0.65 -13.43
C VAL A 132 -8.16 0.00 -13.04
N THR A 133 -8.18 -1.21 -12.51
CA THR A 133 -9.41 -1.99 -12.31
C THR A 133 -10.47 -1.25 -11.50
N THR A 134 -10.05 -0.45 -10.53
CA THR A 134 -10.92 0.32 -9.62
C THR A 134 -11.28 1.72 -10.10
N PHE A 135 -10.75 2.16 -11.25
CA PHE A 135 -11.23 3.38 -11.92
C PHE A 135 -12.55 3.07 -12.66
N PRO A 136 -13.72 3.57 -12.25
CA PRO A 136 -15.01 3.19 -12.85
C PRO A 136 -15.14 3.54 -14.34
N LEU A 137 -15.65 2.59 -15.15
CA LEU A 137 -16.03 2.85 -16.56
C LEU A 137 -17.34 3.64 -16.67
N GLU A 138 -18.23 3.47 -15.69
CA GLU A 138 -19.58 4.02 -15.63
C GLU A 138 -20.00 4.28 -14.17
N ASN A 139 -21.11 5.00 -13.99
CA ASN A 139 -21.70 5.35 -12.69
C ASN A 139 -20.81 6.23 -11.78
N ALA A 140 -19.70 6.76 -12.29
CA ALA A 140 -19.02 7.87 -11.63
C ALA A 140 -19.83 9.17 -11.80
N PRO A 141 -19.57 10.21 -10.99
CA PRO A 141 -20.06 11.55 -11.27
C PRO A 141 -19.73 11.98 -12.71
N ILE A 142 -20.59 12.82 -13.30
CA ILE A 142 -20.40 13.30 -14.67
C ILE A 142 -19.00 13.90 -14.85
N GLY A 143 -18.29 13.48 -15.91
CA GLY A 143 -16.89 13.87 -16.15
C GLY A 143 -15.84 12.92 -15.58
N HIS A 144 -16.20 12.04 -14.65
CA HIS A 144 -15.26 11.18 -13.91
C HIS A 144 -15.25 9.71 -14.36
N ASN A 145 -15.99 9.33 -15.42
CA ASN A 145 -15.85 7.99 -15.98
C ASN A 145 -14.46 7.84 -16.63
N ARG A 146 -13.86 6.64 -16.55
CA ARG A 146 -12.52 6.33 -17.08
C ARG A 146 -12.30 6.74 -18.55
N GLN A 147 -13.33 6.60 -19.38
CA GLN A 147 -13.29 6.93 -20.82
C GLN A 147 -13.78 8.34 -21.14
N TYR A 148 -14.07 9.16 -20.12
CA TYR A 148 -14.54 10.52 -20.33
C TYR A 148 -13.38 11.41 -20.79
N ASN A 149 -13.62 12.25 -21.81
CA ASN A 149 -12.67 13.29 -22.22
C ASN A 149 -12.59 14.37 -21.14
N MET A 150 -11.43 14.53 -20.51
CA MET A 150 -11.22 15.50 -19.45
C MET A 150 -11.58 16.91 -19.94
N VAL A 151 -12.61 17.49 -19.34
CA VAL A 151 -13.12 18.81 -19.73
C VAL A 151 -12.23 19.90 -19.13
N PRO A 152 -11.87 20.96 -19.88
CA PRO A 152 -12.21 21.28 -21.27
C PRO A 152 -11.00 21.13 -22.22
N PHE A 153 -10.13 20.13 -22.04
CA PHE A 153 -8.89 20.03 -22.81
C PHE A 153 -9.12 19.77 -24.30
N TRP A 154 -8.19 20.26 -25.13
CA TRP A 154 -8.19 20.08 -26.58
C TRP A 154 -6.75 19.84 -27.09
N PRO A 155 -6.49 18.84 -27.95
CA PRO A 155 -7.44 17.84 -28.46
C PRO A 155 -8.04 16.98 -27.33
N PRO A 156 -9.17 16.29 -27.58
CA PRO A 156 -9.78 15.44 -26.57
C PRO A 156 -8.77 14.42 -26.02
N VAL A 157 -8.67 14.37 -24.70
CA VAL A 157 -7.82 13.44 -23.96
C VAL A 157 -8.65 12.83 -22.84
N THR A 158 -8.63 11.51 -22.74
CA THR A 158 -9.41 10.76 -21.76
C THR A 158 -8.68 10.62 -20.43
N ASN A 159 -9.42 10.34 -19.34
CA ASN A 159 -8.80 10.06 -18.04
C ASN A 159 -7.80 8.89 -18.11
N ILE A 160 -8.10 7.83 -18.89
CA ILE A 160 -7.25 6.65 -19.02
C ILE A 160 -5.89 6.94 -19.65
N GLU A 161 -5.80 7.94 -20.53
CA GLU A 161 -4.52 8.32 -21.15
C GLU A 161 -3.52 8.88 -20.13
N MET A 162 -4.00 9.46 -19.03
CA MET A 162 -3.14 9.97 -17.95
C MET A 162 -2.91 8.94 -16.83
N PHE A 163 -3.56 7.77 -16.87
CA PHE A 163 -3.43 6.73 -15.85
C PHE A 163 -2.23 5.81 -16.16
N VAL A 164 -1.05 6.40 -16.26
CA VAL A 164 0.20 5.74 -16.68
C VAL A 164 1.36 6.32 -15.89
N THR A 165 2.41 5.53 -15.65
CA THR A 165 3.61 6.05 -14.98
C THR A 165 4.28 7.12 -15.83
N ALA A 166 4.52 8.28 -15.26
CA ALA A 166 5.01 9.45 -15.98
C ALA A 166 6.38 9.25 -16.67
N PRO A 167 7.39 8.58 -16.05
CA PRO A 167 8.72 8.47 -16.65
C PRO A 167 8.74 7.80 -18.02
N ASP A 168 7.98 6.71 -18.18
CA ASP A 168 7.99 5.89 -19.38
C ASP A 168 6.96 6.34 -20.42
N ASN A 169 5.91 7.06 -20.00
CA ASN A 169 4.74 7.33 -20.84
C ASN A 169 4.50 8.83 -21.12
N LEU A 170 4.93 9.72 -20.22
CA LEU A 170 4.65 11.16 -20.30
C LEU A 170 5.92 12.03 -20.36
N GLY A 171 7.11 11.43 -20.23
CA GLY A 171 8.39 12.09 -20.47
C GLY A 171 8.89 12.98 -19.32
N TYR A 172 8.37 12.78 -18.10
CA TYR A 172 8.84 13.46 -16.91
C TYR A 172 8.93 12.51 -15.70
N THR A 173 9.75 12.87 -14.72
CA THR A 173 9.88 12.15 -13.44
C THR A 173 10.13 13.12 -12.30
N TYR A 174 9.90 12.66 -11.07
CA TYR A 174 10.10 13.46 -9.87
C TYR A 174 11.37 13.07 -9.13
N GLU A 175 12.23 14.05 -8.87
CA GLU A 175 13.30 13.91 -7.90
C GLU A 175 12.73 14.09 -6.49
N VAL A 176 12.23 12.99 -5.90
CA VAL A 176 11.60 12.99 -4.59
C VAL A 176 11.89 11.69 -3.85
N GLN A 177 12.01 11.77 -2.52
CA GLN A 177 12.11 10.61 -1.64
C GLN A 177 10.88 10.53 -0.75
N TRP A 178 10.31 9.33 -0.63
CA TRP A 178 9.08 9.12 0.13
C TRP A 178 9.39 8.79 1.59
N PRO A 179 8.61 9.34 2.55
CA PRO A 179 8.79 9.01 3.95
C PRO A 179 8.54 7.52 4.20
N SER A 180 9.39 6.92 5.02
CA SER A 180 9.19 5.55 5.49
C SER A 180 7.97 5.47 6.40
N ARG A 181 7.25 4.34 6.32
CA ARG A 181 6.20 4.03 7.27
C ARG A 181 6.77 3.87 8.67
N ASN A 182 6.17 4.55 9.65
CA ASN A 182 6.40 4.25 11.06
C ASN A 182 5.63 2.98 11.42
N LEU A 183 6.32 1.87 11.64
CA LEU A 183 5.71 0.63 12.12
C LEU A 183 5.25 0.81 13.56
N SER A 184 4.04 0.32 13.88
CA SER A 184 3.58 0.29 15.27
C SER A 184 4.41 -0.71 16.09
N ILE A 185 4.46 -0.51 17.41
CA ILE A 185 5.16 -1.44 18.33
C ILE A 185 4.61 -2.87 18.14
N THR A 186 3.30 -3.01 17.96
CA THR A 186 2.65 -4.30 17.73
C THR A 186 3.14 -4.96 16.44
N GLU A 187 3.30 -4.21 15.35
CA GLU A 187 3.84 -4.72 14.09
C GLU A 187 5.29 -5.13 14.23
N ILE A 188 6.11 -4.32 14.91
CA ILE A 188 7.52 -4.65 15.18
C ILE A 188 7.61 -5.96 15.96
N VAL A 189 6.82 -6.11 17.03
CA VAL A 189 6.76 -7.34 17.83
C VAL A 189 6.29 -8.53 16.98
N THR A 190 5.26 -8.34 16.15
CA THR A 190 4.73 -9.41 15.29
C THR A 190 5.77 -9.86 14.27
N ILE A 191 6.45 -8.92 13.61
CA ILE A 191 7.53 -9.21 12.66
C ILE A 191 8.67 -9.95 13.36
N ALA A 192 9.07 -9.51 14.56
CA ALA A 192 10.14 -10.15 15.32
C ALA A 192 9.77 -11.59 15.72
N VAL A 193 8.54 -11.82 16.19
CA VAL A 193 8.04 -13.16 16.55
C VAL A 193 7.99 -14.07 15.32
N VAL A 194 7.43 -13.62 14.21
CA VAL A 194 7.34 -14.41 12.97
C VAL A 194 8.73 -14.73 12.42
N ALA A 195 9.64 -13.75 12.38
CA ALA A 195 11.02 -13.97 11.93
C ALA A 195 11.76 -14.98 12.81
N THR A 196 11.55 -14.92 14.13
CA THR A 196 12.14 -15.87 15.08
C THR A 196 11.59 -17.27 14.86
N LEU A 197 10.27 -17.42 14.69
CA LEU A 197 9.64 -18.71 14.42
C LEU A 197 10.12 -19.32 13.10
N LEU A 198 10.28 -18.51 12.05
CA LEU A 198 10.84 -18.96 10.77
C LEU A 198 12.30 -19.41 10.91
N LEU A 199 13.11 -18.67 11.66
CA LEU A 199 14.50 -19.05 11.92
C LEU A 199 14.59 -20.40 12.66
N VAL A 200 13.75 -20.60 13.68
CA VAL A 200 13.68 -21.88 14.41
C VAL A 200 13.26 -23.02 13.48
N ALA A 201 12.26 -22.80 12.63
CA ALA A 201 11.81 -23.80 11.65
C ALA A 201 12.93 -24.19 10.66
N VAL A 202 13.71 -23.21 10.16
CA VAL A 202 14.84 -23.45 9.26
C VAL A 202 15.94 -24.26 9.96
N ILE A 203 16.28 -23.93 11.21
CA ILE A 203 17.27 -24.68 12.01
C ILE A 203 16.79 -26.12 12.22
N PHE A 204 15.52 -26.31 12.56
CA PHE A 204 14.97 -27.65 12.79
C PHE A 204 14.96 -28.50 11.51
N ALA A 205 14.63 -27.89 10.37
CA ALA A 205 14.69 -28.55 9.06
C ALA A 205 16.14 -28.94 8.70
N ALA A 206 17.10 -28.03 8.89
CA ALA A 206 18.52 -28.29 8.65
C ALA A 206 19.05 -29.42 9.55
N ALA A 207 18.73 -29.40 10.84
CA ALA A 207 19.12 -30.45 11.77
C ALA A 207 18.50 -31.81 11.38
N SER A 208 17.23 -31.83 11.00
CA SER A 208 16.55 -33.03 10.53
C SER A 208 17.19 -33.60 9.25
N CYS A 209 17.55 -32.75 8.29
CA CYS A 209 18.27 -33.14 7.08
C CYS A 209 19.66 -33.69 7.40
N LEU A 210 20.40 -33.08 8.33
CA LEU A 210 21.72 -33.55 8.76
C LEU A 210 21.65 -34.90 9.47
N ILE A 211 20.67 -35.10 10.37
CA ILE A 211 20.45 -36.37 11.05
C ILE A 211 20.11 -37.46 10.04
N ARG A 212 19.22 -37.18 9.09
CA ARG A 212 18.83 -38.13 8.03
C ARG A 212 19.99 -38.46 7.08
N ALA A 213 20.85 -37.49 6.77
CA ALA A 213 22.05 -37.73 5.97
C ALA A 213 23.04 -38.62 6.72
N ARG A 214 23.26 -38.38 8.02
CA ARG A 214 24.10 -39.21 8.87
C ARG A 214 23.56 -40.63 9.04
N SER A 215 22.26 -40.80 9.32
CA SER A 215 21.67 -42.14 9.48
C SER A 215 21.78 -42.97 8.20
N ASN A 216 21.63 -42.35 7.03
CA ASN A 216 21.79 -43.02 5.74
C ASN A 216 23.27 -43.43 5.49
N MET A 217 24.24 -42.64 5.97
CA MET A 217 25.65 -43.03 5.95
C MET A 217 25.97 -44.16 6.93
N ASP A 218 25.34 -44.18 8.11
CA ASP A 218 25.51 -45.24 9.10
C ASP A 218 24.87 -46.56 8.63
N GLU A 219 23.70 -46.52 7.96
CA GLU A 219 23.09 -47.68 7.29
C GLU A 219 23.98 -48.23 6.17
N ALA A 220 24.62 -47.37 5.38
CA ALA A 220 25.59 -47.79 4.35
C ALA A 220 26.87 -48.44 4.93
N ASN A 221 27.17 -48.19 6.21
CA ASN A 221 28.36 -48.70 6.91
C ASN A 221 28.06 -49.89 7.84
N GLN A 222 26.84 -50.43 7.87
CA GLN A 222 26.58 -51.67 8.60
C GLN A 222 27.29 -52.86 7.92
N PRO A 223 28.10 -53.65 8.66
CA PRO A 223 28.69 -54.86 8.10
C PRO A 223 27.56 -55.88 7.82
N LEU A 224 27.56 -56.45 6.61
CA LEU A 224 26.68 -57.52 6.14
C LEU A 224 26.94 -58.85 6.88
N LEU A 225 26.77 -58.89 8.20
CA LEU A 225 26.82 -60.10 9.01
C LEU A 225 25.49 -60.28 9.72
N THR A 226 24.52 -60.82 8.98
CA THR A 226 23.34 -61.47 9.56
C THR A 226 23.30 -62.89 9.05
N ASP A 227 24.21 -63.73 9.55
CA ASP A 227 24.06 -65.18 9.46
C ASP A 227 23.43 -65.69 10.75
N GLN A 228 22.32 -66.39 10.57
CA GLN A 228 21.52 -67.04 11.59
C GLN A 228 22.36 -68.02 12.42
N TYR A 229 22.49 -67.79 13.72
CA TYR A 229 22.77 -68.88 14.66
C TYR A 229 21.44 -69.46 15.15
N GLN A 230 21.11 -70.64 14.64
CA GLN A 230 20.04 -71.49 15.15
C GLN A 230 20.34 -71.84 16.62
N HIS A 231 19.41 -71.48 17.49
CA HIS A 231 19.33 -71.99 18.86
C HIS A 231 18.81 -73.43 18.79
N TYR A 232 19.66 -74.41 19.14
CA TYR A 232 19.24 -75.79 19.31
C TYR A 232 18.72 -75.95 20.75
N ASP A 233 17.42 -76.24 20.87
CA ASP A 233 16.77 -76.63 22.11
C ASP A 233 17.38 -77.96 22.64
N GLU A 234 17.79 -77.93 23.90
CA GLU A 234 18.11 -79.11 24.70
C GLU A 234 16.82 -79.84 25.06
N ASP A 235 16.64 -81.04 24.51
CA ASP A 235 15.56 -81.92 24.93
C ASP A 235 16.09 -83.36 25.07
N TYR A 236 15.98 -83.85 26.30
CA TYR A 236 16.07 -85.24 26.78
C TYR A 236 17.44 -85.90 27.01
N GLU A 237 17.91 -85.83 28.27
CA GLU A 237 18.34 -87.04 28.98
C GLU A 237 17.66 -87.16 30.35
N LYS A 238 16.70 -88.10 30.45
CA LYS A 238 16.37 -88.74 31.72
C LYS A 238 16.07 -90.23 31.50
N MET A 239 17.07 -91.03 31.90
CA MET A 239 17.03 -92.43 32.36
C MET A 239 16.59 -93.53 31.39
N GLN A 240 17.53 -94.43 31.06
CA GLN A 240 17.64 -95.78 31.65
C GLN A 240 18.68 -96.63 30.92
N ASN A 241 19.65 -97.20 31.64
CA ASN A 241 20.19 -98.50 31.25
C ASN A 241 20.81 -99.23 32.46
N PRO A 242 20.24 -100.36 32.90
CA PRO A 242 20.92 -101.27 33.80
C PRO A 242 21.54 -102.45 33.03
N ASN A 243 22.77 -102.82 33.44
CA ASN A 243 23.49 -104.07 33.19
C ASN A 243 24.16 -104.28 31.81
N GLN A 244 25.50 -104.31 31.80
CA GLN A 244 26.25 -105.57 31.70
C GLN A 244 27.76 -105.42 32.00
N SER A 245 28.25 -106.43 32.72
CA SER A 245 29.62 -106.69 33.20
C SER A 245 30.57 -107.16 32.09
N MET A 246 31.88 -106.83 32.18
CA MET A 246 32.97 -107.78 32.44
C MET A 246 34.36 -107.29 31.99
N VAL A 247 35.35 -107.57 32.86
CA VAL A 247 36.83 -107.56 32.78
C VAL A 247 37.55 -106.21 32.86
#